data_AF-A0A8T5TE24-F1
#
_entry.id   AF-A0A8T5TE24-F1
#
_cell.length_a   1.000
_cell.length_b   1.000
_cell.length_c   1.000
_cell.angle_alpha   90.00
_cell.angle_beta   90.00
_cell.angle_gamma   90.00
#
_symmetry.space_group_name_H-M   'P 1'
#
loop_
_entity.id
_entity.type
_entity.pdbx_description
1 polymer ?
#
loop_
_entity_poly.entity_id
_entity_poly.type
_entity_poly.pdbx_seq_one_letter_code
_entity_poly.pdbx_strand_id
1 'polypeptide(L)'
;MSIKVAFMQLSSCFGCNVSLLNAQLGLLKILPKLDIVYWPTIIDYKYNSLKKRQKSSIDIGFLEGVARTKKDTYNVKIMREKCKIIVCLGACACYGSVKGLANLFDKNELVNRKFLEAESITNKNPKVPKENLPEFEDFIKNIKEIINVDIFIPGCPPRTENIVSAISYLTEYASKNSNSLNPKSFVCEKCNLFNEGCYLDLNILCYGPITAKGCNLMCPNNGEICYGCYGPVEIPGNKIDLLENIIYDLDLTTKEHIISLQKFLNLYIVNTNINCFYFKEDLIQRLAYEPKSFNTEIIETEKGVKQIFNINTVKNPRINNIIGRSLYLLKDNPNFKFSSKTVCSHCDRNLSDKIPGKLKRDYEDLPNKTQCFIEQGYICLGMVSLAGCGAICPNNANAPCHGCYGPPIGIKDQGAKFISTFGSIAIKKDIDEIMDIIKDPAGTFNRFTLADTILQHKFHDNFKEEDDTSN
;
A
#
# COMPACT_ATOMS: atom_id res chain seq x y z
N MET A 1 -9.53 23.16 -12.93
CA MET A 1 -8.07 23.35 -13.07
C MET A 1 -7.49 21.98 -13.41
N SER A 2 -6.68 21.85 -14.46
CA SER A 2 -6.06 20.56 -14.81
C SER A 2 -4.90 20.24 -13.87
N ILE A 3 -4.80 18.98 -13.45
CA ILE A 3 -3.78 18.49 -12.51
C ILE A 3 -2.54 18.07 -13.28
N LYS A 4 -1.36 18.61 -12.96
CA LYS A 4 -0.10 18.29 -13.65
C LYS A 4 0.39 16.90 -13.27
N VAL A 5 0.54 16.03 -14.26
CA VAL A 5 0.95 14.63 -14.04
C VAL A 5 2.13 14.20 -14.88
N ALA A 6 2.99 13.37 -14.30
CA ALA A 6 4.11 12.75 -15.00
C ALA A 6 4.11 11.23 -14.81
N PHE A 7 4.29 10.49 -15.89
CA PHE A 7 4.45 9.04 -15.92
C PHE A 7 5.88 8.71 -16.33
N MET A 8 6.62 8.08 -15.42
CA MET A 8 8.00 7.67 -15.63
C MET A 8 8.07 6.15 -15.73
N GLN A 9 8.58 5.68 -16.86
CA GLN A 9 8.92 4.29 -17.08
C GLN A 9 10.38 4.04 -16.67
N LEU A 10 10.60 3.21 -15.66
CA LEU A 10 11.90 2.67 -15.30
C LEU A 10 12.13 1.35 -16.04
N SER A 11 13.06 0.52 -15.57
CA SER A 11 13.17 -0.88 -15.97
C SER A 11 11.86 -1.65 -15.70
N SER A 12 10.96 -1.70 -16.68
CA SER A 12 9.60 -2.27 -16.58
C SER A 12 9.25 -3.15 -17.78
N CYS A 13 8.02 -3.67 -17.84
CA CYS A 13 7.45 -4.34 -19.03
C CYS A 13 6.36 -3.48 -19.72
N PHE A 14 6.15 -2.25 -19.25
CA PHE A 14 5.09 -1.33 -19.70
C PHE A 14 3.64 -1.81 -19.41
N GLY A 15 3.47 -2.93 -18.72
CA GLY A 15 2.16 -3.53 -18.48
C GLY A 15 1.21 -2.66 -17.64
N CYS A 16 1.72 -1.81 -16.74
CA CYS A 16 0.85 -0.98 -15.91
C CYS A 16 0.28 0.20 -16.70
N ASN A 17 1.11 0.83 -17.53
CA ASN A 17 0.68 1.82 -18.51
C ASN A 17 -0.32 1.21 -19.50
N VAL A 18 -0.07 0.01 -20.03
CA VAL A 18 -1.05 -0.69 -20.90
C VAL A 18 -2.37 -0.94 -20.17
N SER A 19 -2.34 -1.34 -18.90
CA SER A 19 -3.59 -1.51 -18.14
C SER A 19 -4.36 -0.20 -17.96
N LEU A 20 -3.67 0.94 -17.81
CA LEU A 20 -4.34 2.24 -17.82
C LEU A 20 -4.97 2.52 -19.20
N LEU A 21 -4.25 2.25 -20.29
CA LEU A 21 -4.76 2.44 -21.66
C LEU A 21 -5.94 1.52 -21.99
N ASN A 22 -6.01 0.34 -21.38
CA ASN A 22 -7.15 -0.59 -21.49
C ASN A 22 -8.45 -0.03 -20.90
N ALA A 23 -8.43 1.12 -20.23
CA ALA A 23 -9.67 1.81 -19.86
C ALA A 23 -10.46 2.31 -21.07
N GLN A 24 -9.85 2.39 -22.26
CA GLN A 24 -10.50 2.77 -23.52
C GLN A 24 -11.33 4.06 -23.34
N LEU A 25 -12.63 4.04 -23.64
CA LEU A 25 -13.54 5.18 -23.47
C LEU A 25 -13.66 5.65 -22.01
N GLY A 26 -13.33 4.80 -21.03
CA GLY A 26 -13.23 5.19 -19.63
C GLY A 26 -12.21 6.30 -19.36
N LEU A 27 -11.17 6.42 -20.20
CA LEU A 27 -10.19 7.50 -20.12
C LEU A 27 -10.77 8.89 -20.40
N LEU A 28 -11.88 8.98 -21.15
CA LEU A 28 -12.53 10.26 -21.47
C LEU A 28 -12.98 11.03 -20.22
N LYS A 29 -13.20 10.33 -19.11
CA LYS A 29 -13.58 10.96 -17.82
C LYS A 29 -12.39 11.53 -17.05
N ILE A 30 -11.18 11.06 -17.36
CA ILE A 30 -9.96 11.32 -16.59
C ILE A 30 -9.03 12.26 -17.36
N LEU A 31 -8.74 11.96 -18.63
CA LEU A 31 -7.78 12.71 -19.44
C LEU A 31 -8.06 14.22 -19.48
N PRO A 32 -9.31 14.71 -19.60
CA PRO A 32 -9.57 16.16 -19.58
C PRO A 32 -9.20 16.85 -18.25
N LYS A 33 -9.06 16.09 -17.17
CA LYS A 33 -8.66 16.60 -15.84
C LYS A 33 -7.13 16.63 -15.68
N LEU A 34 -6.37 16.01 -16.59
CA LEU A 34 -4.92 15.84 -16.48
C LEU A 34 -4.18 16.77 -17.44
N ASP A 35 -3.21 17.53 -16.92
CA ASP A 35 -2.16 18.18 -17.69
C ASP A 35 -0.94 17.24 -17.72
N ILE A 36 -0.82 16.42 -18.76
CA ILE A 36 0.23 15.41 -18.85
C ILE A 36 1.52 16.10 -19.30
N VAL A 37 2.46 16.23 -18.37
CA VAL A 37 3.69 17.00 -18.57
C VAL A 37 4.91 16.16 -18.92
N TYR A 38 4.83 14.84 -18.72
CA TYR A 38 5.84 13.88 -19.12
C TYR A 38 5.20 12.49 -19.18
N TRP A 39 5.17 11.87 -20.36
CA TRP A 39 4.77 10.47 -20.53
C TRP A 39 5.34 9.98 -21.87
N PRO A 40 6.58 9.46 -21.89
CA PRO A 40 7.34 9.26 -23.13
C PRO A 40 6.63 8.46 -24.23
N THR A 41 5.73 7.56 -23.86
CA THR A 41 4.98 6.73 -24.81
C THR A 41 3.81 7.45 -25.46
N ILE A 42 3.24 8.46 -24.79
CA ILE A 42 1.98 9.09 -25.20
C ILE A 42 2.20 10.51 -25.74
N ILE A 43 3.21 11.22 -25.24
CA ILE A 43 3.47 12.61 -25.61
C ILE A 43 4.96 12.84 -25.88
N ASP A 44 5.26 13.81 -26.75
CA ASP A 44 6.61 14.05 -27.27
C ASP A 44 7.57 14.82 -26.36
N TYR A 45 7.15 15.19 -25.15
CA TYR A 45 8.01 15.88 -24.19
C TYR A 45 9.26 15.03 -23.87
N LYS A 46 10.42 15.53 -24.29
CA LYS A 46 11.70 14.83 -24.13
C LYS A 46 12.17 14.86 -22.67
N TYR A 47 13.04 13.93 -22.30
CA TYR A 47 13.59 13.79 -20.94
C TYR A 47 14.19 15.10 -20.36
N ASN A 48 14.80 15.94 -21.20
CA ASN A 48 15.33 17.24 -20.76
C ASN A 48 14.23 18.21 -20.29
N SER A 49 13.01 18.11 -20.81
CA SER A 49 11.88 18.93 -20.36
C SER A 49 11.49 18.60 -18.90
N LEU A 50 11.49 17.32 -18.52
CA LEU A 50 11.26 16.90 -17.14
C LEU A 50 12.34 17.43 -16.20
N LYS A 51 13.62 17.31 -16.57
CA LYS A 51 14.74 17.80 -15.75
C LYS A 51 14.68 19.30 -15.46
N LYS A 52 14.32 20.09 -16.47
CA LYS A 52 14.26 21.57 -16.39
C LYS A 52 13.07 22.08 -15.56
N ARG A 53 12.11 21.22 -15.22
CA ARG A 53 10.97 21.63 -14.39
C ARG A 53 11.44 22.04 -12.99
N GLN A 54 10.75 23.03 -12.43
CA GLN A 54 10.99 23.48 -11.07
C GLN A 54 10.66 22.36 -10.08
N LYS A 55 11.33 22.37 -8.92
CA LYS A 55 11.06 21.46 -7.80
C LYS A 55 9.57 21.53 -7.42
N SER A 56 8.96 20.38 -7.16
CA SER A 56 7.54 20.27 -6.76
C SER A 56 6.54 20.97 -7.70
N SER A 57 6.86 21.12 -8.99
CA SER A 57 5.97 21.76 -9.98
C SER A 57 4.98 20.81 -10.65
N ILE A 58 5.12 19.50 -10.41
CA ILE A 58 4.22 18.45 -10.89
C ILE A 58 3.37 18.00 -9.70
N ASP A 59 2.05 17.94 -9.87
CA ASP A 59 1.15 17.60 -8.76
C ASP A 59 1.25 16.11 -8.41
N ILE A 60 1.23 15.23 -9.41
CA ILE A 60 1.28 13.77 -9.20
C ILE A 60 2.26 13.12 -10.18
N GLY A 61 3.23 12.36 -9.66
CA GLY A 61 4.16 11.54 -10.43
C GLY A 61 3.87 10.06 -10.25
N PHE A 62 3.82 9.31 -11.35
CA PHE A 62 3.64 7.86 -11.38
C PHE A 62 4.96 7.20 -11.80
N LEU A 63 5.44 6.24 -11.00
CA LEU A 63 6.61 5.42 -11.26
C LEU A 63 6.15 4.00 -11.63
N GLU A 64 6.50 3.53 -12.82
CA GLU A 64 6.36 2.11 -13.20
C GLU A 64 7.75 1.47 -13.34
N GLY A 65 7.92 0.27 -12.78
CA GLY A 65 9.13 -0.54 -12.96
C GLY A 65 10.02 -0.57 -11.73
N VAL A 66 11.22 -1.12 -11.88
CA VAL A 66 12.23 -1.21 -10.82
C VAL A 66 13.43 -0.32 -11.09
N ALA A 67 14.18 0.03 -10.04
CA ALA A 67 15.48 0.66 -10.16
C ALA A 67 16.59 -0.38 -10.41
N ARG A 68 16.71 -0.90 -11.66
CA ARG A 68 17.73 -1.91 -12.02
C ARG A 68 19.04 -1.30 -12.49
N THR A 69 19.00 -0.08 -13.03
CA THR A 69 20.17 0.64 -13.53
C THR A 69 20.40 1.92 -12.74
N LYS A 70 21.63 2.42 -12.73
CA LYS A 70 21.98 3.72 -12.11
C LYS A 70 21.12 4.86 -12.68
N LYS A 71 20.71 4.75 -13.94
CA LYS A 71 19.81 5.70 -14.58
C LYS A 71 18.39 5.62 -14.02
N ASP A 72 17.88 4.42 -13.74
CA ASP A 72 16.59 4.25 -13.09
C ASP A 72 16.59 4.86 -11.68
N THR A 73 17.64 4.59 -10.88
CA THR A 73 17.81 5.18 -9.54
C THR A 73 17.83 6.71 -9.59
N TYR A 74 18.52 7.28 -10.58
CA TYR A 74 18.51 8.72 -10.82
C TYR A 74 17.12 9.24 -11.22
N ASN A 75 16.40 8.51 -12.09
CA ASN A 75 15.05 8.88 -12.51
C ASN A 75 14.05 8.86 -11.35
N VAL A 76 14.15 7.88 -10.45
CA VAL A 76 13.35 7.81 -9.22
C VAL A 76 13.57 9.07 -8.36
N LYS A 77 14.83 9.47 -8.15
CA LYS A 77 15.18 10.68 -7.37
C LYS A 77 14.69 11.97 -8.04
N ILE A 78 14.83 12.09 -9.36
CA ILE A 78 14.28 13.23 -10.12
C ILE A 78 12.78 13.32 -9.94
N MET A 79 12.06 12.20 -10.14
CA MET A 79 10.61 12.20 -10.03
C MET A 79 10.18 12.69 -8.65
N ARG A 80 10.83 12.19 -7.58
CA ARG A 80 10.57 12.66 -6.20
C ARG A 80 10.82 14.15 -6.02
N GLU A 81 11.88 14.70 -6.63
CA GLU A 81 12.19 16.13 -6.57
C GLU A 81 11.14 16.98 -7.30
N LYS A 82 10.66 16.52 -8.47
CA LYS A 82 9.76 17.31 -9.32
C LYS A 82 8.28 17.19 -8.93
N CYS A 83 7.89 16.10 -8.25
CA CYS A 83 6.50 15.79 -7.94
C CYS A 83 6.16 16.05 -6.47
N LYS A 84 4.97 16.62 -6.22
CA LYS A 84 4.40 16.78 -4.87
C LYS A 84 3.94 15.43 -4.30
N ILE A 85 3.28 14.63 -5.13
CA ILE A 85 2.85 13.26 -4.79
C ILE A 85 3.57 12.26 -5.70
N ILE A 86 4.11 11.18 -5.14
CA ILE A 86 4.70 10.05 -5.85
C ILE A 86 3.90 8.79 -5.62
N VAL A 87 3.48 8.18 -6.73
CA VAL A 87 2.73 6.93 -6.81
C VAL A 87 3.61 5.85 -7.40
N CYS A 88 3.85 4.77 -6.66
CA CYS A 88 4.37 3.53 -7.22
C CYS A 88 3.22 2.77 -7.88
N LEU A 89 3.29 2.62 -9.20
CA LEU A 89 2.27 1.98 -10.03
C LEU A 89 2.73 0.57 -10.42
N GLY A 90 2.06 -0.44 -9.87
CA GLY A 90 2.28 -1.85 -10.12
C GLY A 90 3.29 -2.52 -9.19
N ALA A 91 3.26 -3.85 -9.17
CA ALA A 91 4.07 -4.70 -8.29
C ALA A 91 5.58 -4.45 -8.45
N CYS A 92 6.04 -4.06 -9.65
CA CYS A 92 7.45 -3.73 -9.86
C CYS A 92 7.87 -2.54 -8.99
N ALA A 93 7.11 -1.44 -9.08
CA ALA A 93 7.41 -0.23 -8.32
C ALA A 93 7.13 -0.40 -6.83
N CYS A 94 6.10 -1.19 -6.49
CA CYS A 94 5.72 -1.41 -5.09
C CYS A 94 6.65 -2.39 -4.36
N TYR A 95 7.12 -3.46 -5.02
CA TYR A 95 7.75 -4.61 -4.36
C TYR A 95 8.93 -5.25 -5.14
N GLY A 96 9.30 -4.73 -6.31
CA GLY A 96 10.31 -5.33 -7.20
C GLY A 96 9.79 -6.30 -8.25
N SER A 97 8.66 -6.98 -7.99
CA SER A 97 8.04 -7.97 -8.89
C SER A 97 9.00 -9.08 -9.34
N VAL A 98 8.68 -9.76 -10.45
CA VAL A 98 9.46 -10.84 -11.08
C VAL A 98 10.91 -10.44 -11.32
N LYS A 99 11.17 -9.16 -11.63
CA LYS A 99 12.53 -8.65 -11.83
C LYS A 99 13.37 -8.73 -10.55
N GLY A 100 12.75 -8.62 -9.38
CA GLY A 100 13.40 -8.75 -8.08
C GLY A 100 14.10 -10.11 -7.88
N LEU A 101 13.66 -11.17 -8.56
CA LEU A 101 14.30 -12.50 -8.52
C LEU A 101 15.75 -12.48 -9.02
N ALA A 102 16.14 -11.47 -9.80
CA ALA A 102 17.53 -11.24 -10.18
C ALA A 102 18.45 -11.10 -8.94
N ASN A 103 17.93 -10.69 -7.79
CA ASN A 103 18.69 -10.55 -6.57
C ASN A 103 19.13 -11.89 -5.95
N LEU A 104 18.71 -13.04 -6.51
CA LEU A 104 19.22 -14.37 -6.12
C LEU A 104 20.59 -14.71 -6.75
N PHE A 105 21.06 -13.88 -7.67
CA PHE A 105 22.28 -14.09 -8.45
C PHE A 105 23.19 -12.86 -8.38
N ASP A 106 24.48 -13.07 -8.61
CA ASP A 106 25.42 -11.96 -8.70
C ASP A 106 25.15 -11.17 -10.00
N LYS A 107 25.35 -9.85 -9.94
CA LYS A 107 25.19 -8.97 -11.11
C LYS A 107 26.00 -9.46 -12.31
N ASN A 108 27.24 -9.91 -12.09
CA ASN A 108 28.13 -10.34 -13.17
C ASN A 108 27.67 -11.67 -13.76
N GLU A 109 27.15 -12.59 -12.94
CA GLU A 109 26.55 -13.84 -13.42
C GLU A 109 25.38 -13.55 -14.37
N LEU A 110 24.48 -12.64 -14.00
CA LEU A 110 23.36 -12.23 -14.85
C LEU A 110 23.83 -11.57 -16.17
N VAL A 111 24.83 -10.70 -16.09
CA VAL A 111 25.40 -10.01 -17.26
C VAL A 111 26.08 -11.00 -18.20
N ASN A 112 26.89 -11.91 -17.66
CA ASN A 112 27.57 -12.95 -18.44
C ASN A 112 26.55 -13.90 -19.08
N ARG A 113 25.56 -14.36 -18.32
CA ARG A 113 24.49 -15.22 -18.83
C ARG A 113 23.76 -14.60 -20.01
N LYS A 114 23.52 -13.28 -19.97
CA LYS A 114 22.78 -12.56 -21.01
C LYS A 114 23.62 -12.24 -22.25
N PHE A 115 24.87 -11.82 -22.07
CA PHE A 115 25.67 -11.23 -23.15
C PHE A 115 26.82 -12.10 -23.65
N LEU A 116 27.22 -13.13 -22.90
CA LEU A 116 28.40 -13.95 -23.20
C LEU A 116 28.07 -15.45 -23.34
N GLU A 117 27.24 -15.99 -22.46
CA GLU A 117 27.11 -17.46 -22.27
C GLU A 117 25.83 -18.05 -22.86
N ALA A 118 24.85 -17.23 -23.25
CA ALA A 118 23.61 -17.74 -23.83
C ALA A 118 23.88 -18.54 -25.10
N GLU A 119 23.24 -19.69 -25.19
CA GLU A 119 23.41 -20.70 -26.24
C GLU A 119 23.08 -20.14 -27.63
N SER A 120 22.23 -19.11 -27.68
CA SER A 120 21.88 -18.38 -28.92
C SER A 120 22.95 -17.39 -29.39
N ILE A 121 24.02 -17.17 -28.63
CA ILE A 121 25.09 -16.24 -28.99
C ILE A 121 26.03 -16.93 -29.98
N THR A 122 25.99 -16.44 -31.22
CA THR A 122 26.79 -17.00 -32.33
C THR A 122 28.08 -16.23 -32.59
N ASN A 123 28.28 -15.08 -31.93
CA ASN A 123 29.50 -14.29 -32.07
C ASN A 123 30.69 -15.05 -31.48
N LYS A 124 31.77 -15.18 -32.26
CA LYS A 124 33.00 -15.87 -31.83
C LYS A 124 33.65 -15.24 -30.59
N ASN A 125 33.61 -13.91 -30.47
CA ASN A 125 34.11 -13.15 -29.33
C ASN A 125 33.00 -12.25 -28.79
N PRO A 126 32.05 -12.78 -28.00
CA PRO A 126 30.97 -11.98 -27.44
C PRO A 126 31.51 -10.98 -26.42
N LYS A 127 30.84 -9.82 -26.30
CA LYS A 127 31.25 -8.73 -25.41
C LYS A 127 30.03 -8.10 -24.78
N VAL A 128 30.20 -7.66 -23.53
CA VAL A 128 29.20 -6.84 -22.84
C VAL A 128 29.18 -5.44 -23.46
N PRO A 129 28.03 -4.94 -23.94
CA PRO A 129 27.91 -3.58 -24.46
C PRO A 129 28.18 -2.51 -23.38
N LYS A 130 28.96 -1.48 -23.69
CA LYS A 130 29.31 -0.40 -22.74
C LYS A 130 28.97 1.02 -23.24
N GLU A 131 28.79 1.21 -24.54
CA GLU A 131 28.57 2.55 -25.11
C GLU A 131 27.11 2.99 -24.98
N ASN A 132 26.88 4.21 -24.50
CA ASN A 132 25.55 4.84 -24.36
C ASN A 132 24.53 4.04 -23.53
N LEU A 133 25.00 3.13 -22.67
CA LEU A 133 24.15 2.31 -21.81
C LEU A 133 24.33 2.70 -20.34
N PRO A 134 23.24 2.70 -19.55
CA PRO A 134 23.36 2.92 -18.13
C PRO A 134 23.97 1.69 -17.46
N GLU A 135 24.83 1.92 -16.47
CA GLU A 135 25.35 0.84 -15.64
C GLU A 135 24.23 0.20 -14.81
N PHE A 136 24.34 -1.11 -14.55
CA PHE A 136 23.47 -1.82 -13.63
C PHE A 136 23.78 -1.45 -12.18
N GLU A 137 22.73 -1.35 -11.35
CA GLU A 137 22.88 -1.43 -9.90
C GLU A 137 23.35 -2.84 -9.51
N ASP A 138 23.95 -3.00 -8.32
CA ASP A 138 24.40 -4.33 -7.84
C ASP A 138 23.20 -5.27 -7.67
N PHE A 139 22.15 -4.79 -7.02
CA PHE A 139 20.87 -5.48 -6.88
C PHE A 139 19.71 -4.48 -6.95
N ILE A 140 18.49 -4.99 -7.14
CA ILE A 140 17.28 -4.18 -7.16
C ILE A 140 16.89 -3.86 -5.73
N LYS A 141 16.90 -2.57 -5.38
CA LYS A 141 16.30 -2.07 -4.15
C LYS A 141 14.84 -1.69 -4.40
N ASN A 142 13.99 -1.84 -3.39
CA ASN A 142 12.64 -1.31 -3.47
C ASN A 142 12.69 0.23 -3.61
N ILE A 143 11.82 0.81 -4.44
CA ILE A 143 11.73 2.27 -4.63
C ILE A 143 11.53 3.00 -3.30
N LYS A 144 10.78 2.42 -2.34
CA LYS A 144 10.53 3.00 -1.03
C LYS A 144 11.79 3.14 -0.16
N GLU A 145 12.85 2.40 -0.47
CA GLU A 145 14.16 2.54 0.18
C GLU A 145 15.03 3.62 -0.47
N ILE A 146 14.71 4.02 -1.71
CA ILE A 146 15.45 5.03 -2.47
C ILE A 146 14.87 6.42 -2.24
N ILE A 147 13.54 6.54 -2.13
CA ILE A 147 12.80 7.79 -1.93
C ILE A 147 11.59 7.59 -1.01
N ASN A 148 11.09 8.68 -0.42
CA ASN A 148 9.79 8.68 0.24
C ASN A 148 8.65 8.58 -0.79
N VAL A 149 7.91 7.48 -0.76
CA VAL A 149 6.74 7.21 -1.63
C VAL A 149 5.46 7.56 -0.87
N ASP A 150 4.49 8.15 -1.57
CA ASP A 150 3.23 8.57 -0.96
C ASP A 150 2.12 7.52 -1.17
N ILE A 151 2.12 6.82 -2.31
CA ILE A 151 1.05 5.89 -2.70
C ILE A 151 1.62 4.63 -3.33
N PHE A 152 1.05 3.46 -3.01
CA PHE A 152 1.31 2.19 -3.70
C PHE A 152 0.04 1.64 -4.32
N ILE A 153 0.04 1.41 -5.64
CA ILE A 153 -1.04 0.76 -6.37
C ILE A 153 -0.54 -0.62 -6.84
N PRO A 154 -0.81 -1.70 -6.11
CA PRO A 154 -0.23 -3.01 -6.38
C PRO A 154 -0.93 -3.78 -7.51
N GLY A 155 -0.25 -4.81 -8.01
CA GLY A 155 -0.72 -5.71 -9.07
C GLY A 155 0.25 -5.78 -10.25
N CYS A 156 0.27 -6.90 -10.98
CA CYS A 156 1.19 -7.13 -12.10
C CYS A 156 0.46 -7.49 -13.41
N PRO A 157 -0.22 -6.53 -14.07
CA PRO A 157 -0.44 -5.13 -13.64
C PRO A 157 -1.63 -4.98 -12.67
N PRO A 158 -1.80 -3.81 -12.02
CA PRO A 158 -3.04 -3.49 -11.32
C PRO A 158 -4.21 -3.52 -12.31
N ARG A 159 -5.41 -3.85 -11.84
CA ARG A 159 -6.60 -3.81 -12.70
C ARG A 159 -6.88 -2.39 -13.20
N THR A 160 -7.32 -2.28 -14.45
CA THR A 160 -7.71 -1.02 -15.11
C THR A 160 -8.63 -0.18 -14.24
N GLU A 161 -9.67 -0.79 -13.67
CA GLU A 161 -10.66 -0.09 -12.85
C GLU A 161 -10.02 0.47 -11.58
N ASN A 162 -9.09 -0.27 -10.96
CA ASN A 162 -8.37 0.19 -9.77
C ASN A 162 -7.48 1.40 -10.09
N ILE A 163 -6.78 1.39 -11.24
CA ILE A 163 -5.94 2.53 -11.66
C ILE A 163 -6.82 3.75 -11.94
N VAL A 164 -7.93 3.59 -12.66
CA VAL A 164 -8.88 4.66 -12.98
C VAL A 164 -9.48 5.27 -11.71
N SER A 165 -9.92 4.44 -10.76
CA SER A 165 -10.45 4.89 -9.48
C SER A 165 -9.41 5.62 -8.66
N ALA A 166 -8.17 5.12 -8.60
CA ALA A 166 -7.07 5.78 -7.91
C ALA A 166 -6.77 7.15 -8.53
N ILE A 167 -6.59 7.25 -9.85
CA ILE A 167 -6.32 8.55 -10.50
C ILE A 167 -7.48 9.52 -10.26
N SER A 168 -8.73 9.06 -10.38
CA SER A 168 -9.91 9.91 -10.14
C SER A 168 -9.91 10.46 -8.71
N TYR A 169 -9.72 9.60 -7.71
CA TYR A 169 -9.61 10.00 -6.31
C TYR A 169 -8.46 10.99 -6.09
N LEU A 170 -7.27 10.74 -6.66
CA LEU A 170 -6.12 11.61 -6.48
C LEU A 170 -6.30 12.97 -7.16
N THR A 171 -6.94 13.01 -8.33
CA THR A 171 -7.27 14.29 -8.99
C THR A 171 -8.26 15.10 -8.17
N GLU A 172 -9.25 14.46 -7.54
CA GLU A 172 -10.19 15.13 -6.64
C GLU A 172 -9.50 15.61 -5.36
N TYR A 173 -8.66 14.76 -4.76
CA TYR A 173 -7.85 15.10 -3.60
C TYR A 173 -6.95 16.31 -3.87
N ALA A 174 -6.23 16.30 -4.99
CA ALA A 174 -5.38 17.41 -5.41
C ALA A 174 -6.18 18.67 -5.78
N SER A 175 -7.45 18.51 -6.16
CA SER A 175 -8.35 19.61 -6.54
C SER A 175 -9.13 20.20 -5.36
N LYS A 176 -9.04 19.68 -4.13
CA LYS A 176 -9.91 20.10 -3.01
C LYS A 176 -9.79 21.60 -2.66
N ASN A 177 -10.68 22.39 -3.29
CA ASN A 177 -11.61 23.31 -2.63
C ASN A 177 -12.97 22.58 -2.59
N SER A 178 -13.34 21.96 -1.47
CA SER A 178 -14.60 21.19 -1.36
C SER A 178 -15.79 22.10 -1.04
N ASN A 179 -16.66 22.35 -2.01
CA ASN A 179 -17.83 23.24 -1.94
C ASN A 179 -19.13 22.58 -1.44
N SER A 180 -19.09 21.48 -0.67
CA SER A 180 -20.32 20.82 -0.14
C SER A 180 -20.45 20.84 1.39
N LEU A 181 -19.46 21.36 2.11
CA LEU A 181 -19.48 21.47 3.56
C LEU A 181 -19.50 22.96 3.92
N ASN A 182 -20.23 23.33 4.97
CA ASN A 182 -20.05 24.64 5.59
C ASN A 182 -19.07 24.49 6.76
N PRO A 183 -17.75 24.66 6.53
CA PRO A 183 -16.74 24.47 7.57
C PRO A 183 -16.85 25.52 8.70
N LYS A 184 -17.71 26.53 8.55
CA LYS A 184 -17.95 27.58 9.55
C LYS A 184 -19.04 27.24 10.56
N SER A 185 -19.77 26.15 10.35
CA SER A 185 -20.84 25.71 11.27
C SER A 185 -20.65 24.26 11.69
N PHE A 186 -20.88 23.97 12.96
CA PHE A 186 -20.68 22.64 13.56
C PHE A 186 -22.00 21.98 13.97
N VAL A 187 -21.98 20.66 14.15
CA VAL A 187 -23.17 19.84 14.48
C VAL A 187 -23.87 20.30 15.76
N CYS A 188 -23.11 20.70 16.79
CA CYS A 188 -23.67 21.09 18.09
C CYS A 188 -24.63 22.29 18.05
N GLU A 189 -24.56 23.18 17.06
CA GLU A 189 -25.45 24.35 16.94
C GLU A 189 -26.94 23.99 16.83
N LYS A 190 -27.26 22.81 16.31
CA LYS A 190 -28.64 22.31 16.13
C LYS A 190 -28.90 21.03 16.93
N CYS A 191 -28.04 20.72 17.90
CA CYS A 191 -28.20 19.53 18.73
C CYS A 191 -29.18 19.82 19.86
N ASN A 192 -30.25 19.03 19.97
CA ASN A 192 -31.26 19.22 21.02
C ASN A 192 -30.68 18.94 22.41
N LEU A 193 -29.63 18.12 22.49
CA LEU A 193 -28.93 17.77 23.72
C LEU A 193 -27.84 18.79 24.12
N PHE A 194 -27.70 19.91 23.40
CA PHE A 194 -26.57 20.81 23.65
C PHE A 194 -26.63 21.48 25.04
N ASN A 195 -27.81 21.97 25.42
CA ASN A 195 -28.04 22.68 26.68
C ASN A 195 -28.33 21.75 27.86
N GLU A 196 -28.98 20.60 27.59
CA GLU A 196 -29.37 19.63 28.61
C GLU A 196 -29.18 18.22 28.05
N GLY A 197 -28.56 17.33 28.84
CA GLY A 197 -28.32 15.94 28.43
C GLY A 197 -27.20 15.73 27.40
N CYS A 198 -26.23 16.66 27.31
CA CYS A 198 -25.12 16.52 26.37
C CYS A 198 -24.22 15.34 26.76
N TYR A 199 -23.91 14.46 25.80
CA TYR A 199 -22.99 13.35 26.02
C TYR A 199 -21.63 13.77 26.59
N LEU A 200 -21.09 14.91 26.16
CA LEU A 200 -19.82 15.41 26.67
C LEU A 200 -19.88 15.80 28.16
N ASP A 201 -21.01 16.35 28.62
CA ASP A 201 -21.21 16.68 30.02
C ASP A 201 -21.30 15.41 30.89
N LEU A 202 -21.74 14.30 30.28
CA LEU A 202 -21.82 12.97 30.88
C LEU A 202 -20.52 12.16 30.72
N ASN A 203 -19.42 12.78 30.30
CA ASN A 203 -18.13 12.13 30.04
C ASN A 203 -18.19 11.01 28.97
N ILE A 204 -19.13 11.11 28.03
CA ILE A 204 -19.30 10.19 26.90
C ILE A 204 -18.73 10.84 25.63
N LEU A 205 -17.84 10.12 24.94
CA LEU A 205 -17.17 10.58 23.71
C LEU A 205 -18.19 10.97 22.63
N CYS A 206 -18.22 12.24 22.24
CA CYS A 206 -19.03 12.73 21.13
C CYS A 206 -18.24 13.75 20.32
N TYR A 207 -18.11 13.50 19.01
CA TYR A 207 -17.24 14.30 18.13
C TYR A 207 -17.96 15.50 17.49
N GLY A 208 -19.16 15.83 17.99
CA GLY A 208 -19.99 16.93 17.49
C GLY A 208 -19.29 18.30 17.43
N PRO A 209 -18.52 18.73 18.45
CA PRO A 209 -17.89 20.05 18.46
C PRO A 209 -16.87 20.26 17.33
N ILE A 210 -16.31 19.19 16.79
CA ILE A 210 -15.28 19.25 15.74
C ILE A 210 -15.83 18.86 14.36
N THR A 211 -17.12 18.56 14.26
CA THR A 211 -17.74 18.02 13.04
C THR A 211 -18.54 19.06 12.29
N ALA A 212 -18.30 19.19 10.99
CA ALA A 212 -19.01 20.12 10.12
C ALA A 212 -20.48 19.79 10.01
N LYS A 213 -21.29 20.84 9.96
CA LYS A 213 -22.74 20.72 9.82
C LYS A 213 -23.09 20.32 8.39
N GLY A 214 -23.78 19.19 8.26
CA GLY A 214 -24.34 18.74 6.98
C GLY A 214 -25.35 17.60 7.07
N CYS A 215 -25.58 17.04 8.26
CA CYS A 215 -26.53 15.95 8.47
C CYS A 215 -27.91 16.48 8.89
N ASN A 216 -28.98 15.98 8.26
CA ASN A 216 -30.36 16.22 8.72
C ASN A 216 -30.83 15.19 9.77
N LEU A 217 -30.17 14.01 9.81
CA LEU A 217 -30.54 12.88 10.68
C LEU A 217 -30.11 13.04 12.15
N MET A 218 -29.09 13.88 12.43
CA MET A 218 -28.56 14.21 13.77
C MET A 218 -28.56 13.02 14.77
N CYS A 219 -27.55 12.13 14.70
CA CYS A 219 -27.44 10.95 15.58
C CYS A 219 -27.71 11.23 17.09
N PRO A 220 -27.23 12.36 17.67
CA PRO A 220 -27.55 12.73 19.06
C PRO A 220 -29.04 12.79 19.37
N ASN A 221 -29.87 13.24 18.44
CA ASN A 221 -31.32 13.34 18.64
C ASN A 221 -32.01 11.97 18.67
N ASN A 222 -31.34 10.93 18.20
CA ASN A 222 -31.85 9.54 18.17
C ASN A 222 -31.17 8.65 19.24
N GLY A 223 -30.50 9.22 20.23
CA GLY A 223 -29.86 8.45 21.30
C GLY A 223 -28.47 7.89 20.97
N GLU A 224 -27.81 8.37 19.92
CA GLU A 224 -26.44 7.98 19.57
C GLU A 224 -25.47 9.17 19.57
N ILE A 225 -24.18 8.94 19.84
CA ILE A 225 -23.16 10.00 19.74
C ILE A 225 -22.93 10.46 18.28
N CYS A 226 -22.39 11.66 18.09
CA CYS A 226 -21.91 12.08 16.78
C CYS A 226 -20.54 11.45 16.48
N TYR A 227 -20.41 10.69 15.39
CA TYR A 227 -19.16 10.04 14.97
C TYR A 227 -18.29 10.84 13.99
N GLY A 228 -18.77 12.00 13.53
CA GLY A 228 -17.96 12.88 12.69
C GLY A 228 -18.01 12.69 11.18
N CYS A 229 -19.03 12.00 10.64
CA CYS A 229 -19.11 11.66 9.21
C CYS A 229 -19.08 12.83 8.19
N TYR A 230 -19.26 14.08 8.62
CA TYR A 230 -19.18 15.27 7.76
C TYR A 230 -17.82 15.96 7.81
N GLY A 231 -16.84 15.38 8.50
CA GLY A 231 -15.47 15.86 8.54
C GLY A 231 -15.28 17.13 9.37
N PRO A 232 -14.09 17.76 9.25
CA PRO A 232 -13.65 18.80 10.18
C PRO A 232 -14.24 20.18 9.92
N VAL A 233 -14.42 20.96 10.99
CA VAL A 233 -14.71 22.41 10.96
C VAL A 233 -13.44 23.25 11.00
N GLU A 234 -13.53 24.49 10.51
CA GLU A 234 -12.46 25.49 10.71
C GLU A 234 -12.43 26.00 12.16
N ILE A 235 -13.62 26.24 12.73
CA ILE A 235 -13.81 26.76 14.08
C ILE A 235 -14.58 25.71 14.90
N PRO A 236 -13.95 25.08 15.89
CA PRO A 236 -14.62 24.14 16.79
C PRO A 236 -15.72 24.80 17.62
N GLY A 237 -16.70 24.00 18.02
CA GLY A 237 -17.76 24.42 18.93
C GLY A 237 -17.29 24.54 20.39
N ASN A 238 -18.10 25.24 21.18
CA ASN A 238 -17.78 25.66 22.55
C ASN A 238 -17.41 24.54 23.53
N LYS A 239 -17.89 23.31 23.30
CA LYS A 239 -17.61 22.14 24.17
C LYS A 239 -16.38 21.33 23.74
N ILE A 240 -15.48 21.90 22.93
CA ILE A 240 -14.23 21.22 22.52
C ILE A 240 -13.33 20.88 23.72
N ASP A 241 -13.26 21.73 24.74
CA ASP A 241 -12.42 21.49 25.93
C ASP A 241 -12.82 20.19 26.64
N LEU A 242 -14.13 19.91 26.72
CA LEU A 242 -14.65 18.66 27.28
C LEU A 242 -14.23 17.44 26.44
N LEU A 243 -14.33 17.53 25.11
CA LEU A 243 -13.92 16.46 24.21
C LEU A 243 -12.42 16.16 24.33
N GLU A 244 -11.58 17.20 24.39
CA GLU A 244 -10.14 17.06 24.57
C GLU A 244 -9.81 16.37 25.89
N ASN A 245 -10.41 16.82 26.99
CA ASN A 245 -10.21 16.22 28.31
C ASN A 245 -10.57 14.73 28.31
N ILE A 246 -11.72 14.35 27.74
CA ILE A 246 -12.11 12.94 27.63
C ILE A 246 -11.05 12.17 26.82
N ILE A 247 -10.66 12.65 25.63
CA ILE A 247 -9.73 11.94 24.75
C ILE A 247 -8.32 11.81 25.34
N TYR A 248 -7.84 12.84 26.04
CA TYR A 248 -6.51 12.83 26.65
C TYR A 248 -6.44 11.88 27.86
N ASP A 249 -7.55 11.64 28.54
CA ASP A 249 -7.65 10.77 29.70
C ASP A 249 -8.22 9.38 29.45
N LEU A 250 -8.52 9.05 28.20
CA LEU A 250 -9.01 7.73 27.82
C LEU A 250 -8.07 6.63 28.31
N ASP A 251 -8.60 5.74 29.14
CA ASP A 251 -7.97 4.46 29.47
C ASP A 251 -8.25 3.44 28.36
N LEU A 252 -7.20 2.75 27.90
CA LEU A 252 -7.21 1.84 26.74
C LEU A 252 -7.58 0.39 27.10
N THR A 253 -7.97 0.15 28.35
CA THR A 253 -8.42 -1.16 28.84
C THR A 253 -9.83 -1.53 28.35
N THR A 254 -10.67 -0.55 27.98
CA THR A 254 -12.05 -0.80 27.55
C THR A 254 -12.19 -0.90 26.03
N LYS A 255 -12.69 -2.05 25.57
CA LYS A 255 -12.88 -2.38 24.15
C LYS A 255 -13.79 -1.38 23.42
N GLU A 256 -14.79 -0.82 24.09
CA GLU A 256 -15.76 0.11 23.52
C GLU A 256 -15.12 1.44 23.09
N HIS A 257 -14.20 1.99 23.88
CA HIS A 257 -13.50 3.23 23.55
C HIS A 257 -12.63 3.08 22.31
N ILE A 258 -11.94 1.94 22.15
CA ILE A 258 -11.13 1.64 20.95
C ILE A 258 -12.00 1.57 19.70
N ILE A 259 -13.14 0.88 19.77
CA ILE A 259 -14.08 0.78 18.65
C ILE A 259 -14.65 2.17 18.30
N SER A 260 -14.98 2.98 19.31
CA SER A 260 -15.46 4.35 19.12
C SER A 260 -14.42 5.23 18.43
N LEU A 261 -13.17 5.24 18.92
CA LEU A 261 -12.07 6.02 18.32
C LEU A 261 -11.80 5.58 16.87
N GLN A 262 -11.78 4.28 16.61
CA GLN A 262 -11.57 3.77 15.26
C GLN A 262 -12.74 4.16 14.33
N LYS A 263 -13.99 4.03 14.80
CA LYS A 263 -15.19 4.42 14.04
C LYS A 263 -15.21 5.93 13.76
N PHE A 264 -14.82 6.74 14.73
CA PHE A 264 -14.62 8.18 14.55
C PHE A 264 -13.59 8.45 13.47
N LEU A 265 -12.37 7.92 13.58
CA LEU A 265 -11.31 8.21 12.61
C LEU A 265 -11.69 7.76 11.19
N ASN A 266 -12.33 6.60 11.04
CA ASN A 266 -12.82 6.09 9.76
C ASN A 266 -13.86 6.99 9.10
N LEU A 267 -14.70 7.67 9.89
CA LEU A 267 -15.79 8.51 9.38
C LEU A 267 -15.38 9.97 9.26
N TYR A 268 -14.53 10.44 10.17
CA TYR A 268 -14.16 11.85 10.33
C TYR A 268 -13.05 12.28 9.38
N ILE A 269 -12.05 11.42 9.19
CA ILE A 269 -11.00 11.65 8.20
C ILE A 269 -11.55 11.03 6.91
N VAL A 270 -12.17 11.87 6.05
CA VAL A 270 -12.77 11.43 4.79
C VAL A 270 -11.68 10.89 3.86
N ASN A 271 -11.34 9.62 4.06
CA ASN A 271 -10.56 8.81 3.16
C ASN A 271 -11.36 7.52 2.97
N THR A 272 -11.83 7.36 1.75
CA THR A 272 -12.48 6.14 1.30
C THR A 272 -11.53 4.98 1.58
N ASN A 273 -11.97 3.99 2.37
CA ASN A 273 -11.33 2.68 2.52
C ASN A 273 -11.28 1.96 1.15
N ILE A 274 -10.57 2.52 0.18
CA ILE A 274 -10.34 1.92 -1.12
C ILE A 274 -9.30 0.85 -0.88
N ASN A 275 -9.78 -0.37 -0.64
CA ASN A 275 -8.95 -1.54 -0.36
C ASN A 275 -8.02 -1.96 -1.51
N CYS A 276 -7.96 -1.20 -2.62
CA CYS A 276 -7.14 -1.53 -3.78
C CYS A 276 -5.84 -0.73 -3.90
N PHE A 277 -5.53 0.21 -2.99
CA PHE A 277 -4.22 0.88 -2.93
C PHE A 277 -3.89 1.41 -1.52
N TYR A 278 -2.59 1.61 -1.25
CA TYR A 278 -2.12 2.31 -0.06
C TYR A 278 -1.95 3.80 -0.32
N PHE A 279 -2.42 4.66 0.60
CA PHE A 279 -2.16 6.10 0.59
C PHE A 279 -1.61 6.58 1.93
N LYS A 280 -0.42 7.16 1.93
CA LYS A 280 0.26 7.64 3.14
C LYS A 280 -0.47 8.76 3.87
N GLU A 281 -1.19 9.61 3.15
CA GLU A 281 -2.02 10.67 3.78
C GLU A 281 -3.33 10.12 4.35
N ASP A 282 -3.68 8.86 4.07
CA ASP A 282 -4.68 8.15 4.85
C ASP A 282 -4.05 7.70 6.17
N LEU A 283 -4.36 8.44 7.24
CA LEU A 283 -3.77 8.23 8.54
C LEU A 283 -4.09 6.86 9.14
N ILE A 284 -5.24 6.26 8.82
CA ILE A 284 -5.60 4.92 9.31
C ILE A 284 -4.77 3.87 8.60
N GLN A 285 -4.61 4.00 7.28
CA GLN A 285 -3.70 3.14 6.51
C GLN A 285 -2.27 3.30 7.02
N ARG A 286 -1.75 4.53 7.10
CA ARG A 286 -0.39 4.80 7.56
C ARG A 286 -0.14 4.26 8.96
N LEU A 287 -1.11 4.38 9.87
CA LEU A 287 -1.01 3.78 11.22
C LEU A 287 -0.86 2.26 11.16
N ALA A 288 -1.57 1.60 10.25
CA ALA A 288 -1.52 0.15 10.09
C ALA A 288 -0.24 -0.35 9.38
N TYR A 289 0.33 0.41 8.44
CA TYR A 289 1.51 0.01 7.65
C TYR A 289 2.84 0.51 8.22
N GLU A 290 2.87 1.78 8.61
CA GLU A 290 4.09 2.51 8.96
C GLU A 290 3.89 3.29 10.28
N PRO A 291 3.49 2.65 11.40
CA PRO A 291 3.22 3.37 12.66
C PRO A 291 4.44 4.16 13.16
N LYS A 292 5.65 3.68 12.83
CA LYS A 292 6.92 4.35 13.15
C LYS A 292 7.19 5.60 12.30
N SER A 293 6.44 5.83 11.24
CA SER A 293 6.60 7.01 10.38
C SER A 293 5.98 8.28 10.99
N PHE A 294 5.20 8.16 12.07
CA PHE A 294 4.63 9.30 12.77
C PHE A 294 5.64 9.90 13.75
N ASN A 295 5.78 11.22 13.71
CA ASN A 295 6.52 11.95 14.73
C ASN A 295 5.66 12.05 15.99
N THR A 296 6.24 11.69 17.14
CA THR A 296 5.55 11.80 18.42
C THR A 296 5.89 13.14 19.07
N GLU A 297 4.87 13.82 19.59
CA GLU A 297 4.99 15.03 20.37
C GLU A 297 4.38 14.83 21.76
N ILE A 298 4.80 15.69 22.68
CA ILE A 298 4.34 15.71 24.05
C ILE A 298 3.52 16.99 24.25
N ILE A 299 2.35 16.85 24.86
CA ILE A 299 1.51 17.97 25.29
C ILE A 299 1.31 17.92 26.80
N GLU A 300 1.31 19.10 27.41
CA GLU A 300 0.94 19.25 28.82
C GLU A 300 -0.57 19.48 28.91
N THR A 301 -1.25 18.65 29.70
CA THR A 301 -2.67 18.84 30.04
C THR A 301 -2.80 19.04 31.55
N GLU A 302 -3.97 19.50 32.00
CA GLU A 302 -4.27 19.69 33.43
C GLU A 302 -4.08 18.41 34.26
N LYS A 303 -4.14 17.24 33.62
CA LYS A 303 -3.99 15.92 34.23
C LYS A 303 -2.67 15.24 33.86
N GLY A 304 -1.68 16.03 33.45
CA GLY A 304 -0.32 15.60 33.22
C GLY A 304 0.06 15.48 31.75
N VAL A 305 1.21 14.85 31.54
CA VAL A 305 1.89 14.81 30.25
C VAL A 305 1.29 13.72 29.37
N LYS A 306 0.88 14.07 28.14
CA LYS A 306 0.31 13.13 27.16
C LYS A 306 1.13 13.11 25.88
N GLN A 307 1.18 11.95 25.23
CA GLN A 307 1.83 11.77 23.93
C GLN A 307 0.80 11.77 22.79
N ILE A 308 1.12 12.45 21.70
CA ILE A 308 0.30 12.54 20.50
C ILE A 308 1.16 12.33 19.26
N PHE A 309 0.55 11.96 18.14
CA PHE A 309 1.21 12.09 16.85
C PHE A 309 1.06 13.51 16.30
N ASN A 310 2.16 14.12 15.87
CA ASN A 310 2.13 15.38 15.13
C ASN A 310 1.56 15.12 13.73
N ILE A 311 0.39 15.70 13.48
CA ILE A 311 -0.28 15.67 12.19
C ILE A 311 -0.70 17.07 11.79
N ASN A 312 -0.83 17.30 10.49
CA ASN A 312 -1.28 18.57 9.94
C ASN A 312 -2.35 18.35 8.87
N THR A 313 -3.42 17.68 9.25
CA THR A 313 -4.49 17.26 8.33
C THR A 313 -5.53 18.36 8.16
N VAL A 314 -5.73 19.19 9.18
CA VAL A 314 -6.70 20.27 9.18
C VAL A 314 -6.07 21.58 9.65
N LYS A 315 -6.67 22.72 9.31
CA LYS A 315 -6.14 24.04 9.68
C LYS A 315 -6.08 24.27 11.20
N ASN A 316 -7.00 23.66 11.95
CA ASN A 316 -7.12 23.90 13.38
C ASN A 316 -6.19 22.96 14.19
N PRO A 317 -5.24 23.50 14.98
CA PRO A 317 -4.27 22.69 15.71
C PRO A 317 -4.92 21.82 16.80
N ARG A 318 -6.00 22.28 17.43
CA ARG A 318 -6.71 21.50 18.46
C ARG A 318 -7.33 20.23 17.90
N ILE A 319 -7.94 20.33 16.72
CA ILE A 319 -8.48 19.16 16.00
C ILE A 319 -7.34 18.22 15.59
N ASN A 320 -6.20 18.74 15.11
CA ASN A 320 -5.03 17.92 14.82
C ASN A 320 -4.54 17.15 16.06
N ASN A 321 -4.52 17.79 17.24
CA ASN A 321 -4.14 17.13 18.49
C ASN A 321 -5.12 16.02 18.90
N ILE A 322 -6.43 16.24 18.74
CA ILE A 322 -7.46 15.23 19.00
C ILE A 322 -7.26 14.00 18.11
N ILE A 323 -7.09 14.22 16.80
CA ILE A 323 -6.84 13.13 15.85
C ILE A 323 -5.51 12.44 16.17
N GLY A 324 -4.44 13.22 16.40
CA GLY A 324 -3.09 12.75 16.70
C GLY A 324 -3.05 11.89 17.97
N ARG A 325 -3.76 12.31 19.03
CA ARG A 325 -3.95 11.49 20.24
C ARG A 325 -4.73 10.23 19.92
N SER A 326 -5.85 10.33 19.21
CA SER A 326 -6.69 9.18 18.87
C SER A 326 -5.91 8.11 18.11
N LEU A 327 -5.09 8.50 17.13
CA LEU A 327 -4.19 7.60 16.41
C LEU A 327 -3.10 7.03 17.32
N TYR A 328 -2.50 7.85 18.18
CA TYR A 328 -1.49 7.40 19.15
C TYR A 328 -2.03 6.32 20.07
N LEU A 329 -3.27 6.47 20.55
CA LEU A 329 -3.95 5.50 21.40
C LEU A 329 -4.22 4.16 20.69
N LEU A 330 -4.39 4.17 19.36
CA LEU A 330 -4.64 2.97 18.57
C LEU A 330 -3.36 2.23 18.15
N LYS A 331 -2.19 2.88 18.17
CA LYS A 331 -0.97 2.47 17.43
C LYS A 331 -0.39 1.09 17.76
N ASP A 332 -0.76 0.50 18.89
CA ASP A 332 -0.34 -0.85 19.31
C ASP A 332 -1.50 -1.64 19.96
N ASN A 333 -2.74 -1.18 19.81
CA ASN A 333 -3.87 -1.80 20.50
C ASN A 333 -4.34 -3.08 19.75
N PRO A 334 -4.47 -4.24 20.42
CA PRO A 334 -4.88 -5.49 19.77
C PRO A 334 -6.31 -5.45 19.18
N ASN A 335 -7.15 -4.52 19.64
CA ASN A 335 -8.50 -4.28 19.14
C ASN A 335 -8.55 -3.28 17.98
N PHE A 336 -7.47 -2.59 17.65
CA PHE A 336 -7.39 -1.82 16.41
C PHE A 336 -7.38 -2.81 15.23
N LYS A 337 -8.47 -2.84 14.46
CA LYS A 337 -8.65 -3.78 13.35
C LYS A 337 -8.68 -3.03 12.03
N PHE A 338 -7.55 -2.98 11.34
CA PHE A 338 -7.54 -2.54 9.96
C PHE A 338 -7.64 -3.76 9.03
N SER A 339 -8.80 -4.00 8.43
CA SER A 339 -8.98 -5.16 7.56
C SER A 339 -8.48 -4.85 6.15
N SER A 340 -7.25 -5.28 5.82
CA SER A 340 -7.06 -5.74 4.44
C SER A 340 -7.82 -7.03 4.27
N LYS A 341 -8.47 -7.15 3.13
CA LYS A 341 -8.92 -8.44 2.67
C LYS A 341 -7.78 -9.14 1.93
N THR A 342 -7.72 -10.46 2.07
CA THR A 342 -6.86 -11.29 1.24
C THR A 342 -7.62 -11.73 -0.01
N VAL A 343 -6.93 -12.29 -1.01
CA VAL A 343 -7.58 -12.81 -2.22
C VAL A 343 -8.69 -13.83 -1.89
N CYS A 344 -8.55 -14.58 -0.79
CA CYS A 344 -9.57 -15.54 -0.34
C CYS A 344 -10.96 -14.90 -0.15
N SER A 345 -11.06 -13.61 0.20
CA SER A 345 -12.37 -12.96 0.41
C SER A 345 -13.15 -12.69 -0.88
N HIS A 346 -12.50 -12.81 -2.03
CA HIS A 346 -13.10 -12.60 -3.36
C HIS A 346 -13.03 -13.89 -4.19
N CYS A 347 -12.58 -15.00 -3.61
CA CYS A 347 -12.46 -16.27 -4.31
C CYS A 347 -13.77 -17.03 -4.17
N ASP A 348 -14.31 -17.51 -5.29
CA ASP A 348 -15.62 -18.18 -5.34
C ASP A 348 -15.54 -19.67 -4.94
N ARG A 349 -14.35 -20.14 -4.58
CA ARG A 349 -14.10 -21.55 -4.24
C ARG A 349 -14.52 -21.85 -2.81
N ASN A 350 -15.12 -23.01 -2.64
CA ASN A 350 -15.50 -23.55 -1.34
C ASN A 350 -14.27 -23.90 -0.52
N LEU A 351 -14.28 -23.45 0.73
CA LEU A 351 -13.26 -23.73 1.73
C LEU A 351 -13.92 -24.55 2.85
N SER A 352 -13.41 -25.75 3.09
CA SER A 352 -13.89 -26.67 4.12
C SER A 352 -12.97 -26.61 5.34
N ASP A 353 -12.05 -27.56 5.45
CA ASP A 353 -11.21 -27.78 6.64
C ASP A 353 -9.90 -26.98 6.61
N LYS A 354 -9.57 -26.34 5.47
CA LYS A 354 -8.31 -25.58 5.27
C LYS A 354 -7.04 -26.41 5.39
N ILE A 355 -7.15 -27.74 5.34
CA ILE A 355 -6.02 -28.67 5.38
C ILE A 355 -5.57 -28.96 3.94
N PRO A 356 -4.27 -28.85 3.62
CA PRO A 356 -3.78 -29.19 2.30
C PRO A 356 -3.99 -30.68 1.97
N GLY A 357 -4.50 -30.96 0.76
CA GLY A 357 -4.57 -32.32 0.22
C GLY A 357 -3.18 -32.90 -0.09
N LYS A 358 -3.10 -33.99 -0.85
CA LYS A 358 -1.82 -34.48 -1.39
C LYS A 358 -1.16 -33.36 -2.20
N LEU A 359 0.07 -32.96 -1.85
CA LEU A 359 0.68 -31.80 -2.48
C LEU A 359 1.00 -32.05 -3.96
N LYS A 360 0.82 -31.01 -4.77
CA LYS A 360 0.94 -31.07 -6.22
C LYS A 360 1.66 -29.84 -6.77
N ARG A 361 2.43 -30.05 -7.82
CA ARG A 361 2.90 -29.01 -8.73
C ARG A 361 1.77 -28.59 -9.66
N ASP A 362 1.94 -27.42 -10.26
CA ASP A 362 0.94 -26.77 -11.11
C ASP A 362 0.56 -27.57 -12.36
N TYR A 363 1.42 -28.46 -12.84
CA TYR A 363 1.15 -29.36 -13.97
C TYR A 363 0.54 -30.71 -13.58
N GLU A 364 0.48 -31.03 -12.28
CA GLU A 364 -0.03 -32.32 -11.81
C GLU A 364 -1.53 -32.27 -11.63
N ASP A 365 -2.24 -33.17 -12.30
CA ASP A 365 -3.70 -33.26 -12.37
C ASP A 365 -4.41 -31.99 -12.88
N LEU A 366 -5.70 -32.14 -13.22
CA LEU A 366 -6.54 -31.00 -13.56
C LEU A 366 -7.30 -30.51 -12.32
N PRO A 367 -7.12 -29.26 -11.87
CA PRO A 367 -7.85 -28.76 -10.72
C PRO A 367 -9.34 -28.62 -11.03
N ASN A 368 -10.18 -29.04 -10.09
CA ASN A 368 -11.63 -28.79 -10.17
C ASN A 368 -11.91 -27.29 -9.90
N LYS A 369 -13.07 -26.78 -10.34
CA LYS A 369 -13.41 -25.35 -10.24
C LYS A 369 -14.05 -24.93 -8.93
N THR A 370 -14.47 -25.87 -8.09
CA THR A 370 -15.32 -25.59 -6.92
C THR A 370 -14.54 -25.59 -5.62
N GLN A 371 -13.60 -26.51 -5.43
CA GLN A 371 -12.85 -26.67 -4.19
C GLN A 371 -11.66 -25.70 -4.13
N CYS A 372 -11.29 -25.28 -2.92
CA CYS A 372 -10.08 -24.50 -2.66
C CYS A 372 -8.82 -25.20 -3.21
N PHE A 373 -7.93 -24.45 -3.86
CA PHE A 373 -6.68 -24.98 -4.40
C PHE A 373 -5.77 -25.62 -3.35
N ILE A 374 -5.72 -25.05 -2.13
CA ILE A 374 -4.91 -25.61 -1.05
C ILE A 374 -5.44 -27.00 -0.67
N GLU A 375 -6.76 -27.15 -0.52
CA GLU A 375 -7.40 -28.43 -0.19
C GLU A 375 -7.25 -29.45 -1.32
N GLN A 376 -7.13 -28.98 -2.57
CA GLN A 376 -6.78 -29.82 -3.72
C GLN A 376 -5.28 -30.19 -3.79
N GLY A 377 -4.43 -29.59 -2.94
CA GLY A 377 -2.99 -29.87 -2.87
C GLY A 377 -2.08 -28.86 -3.57
N TYR A 378 -2.63 -27.82 -4.20
CA TYR A 378 -1.84 -26.84 -4.93
C TYR A 378 -1.39 -25.67 -4.04
N ILE A 379 -0.18 -25.20 -4.28
CA ILE A 379 0.36 -24.00 -3.64
C ILE A 379 -0.38 -22.76 -4.15
N CYS A 380 -1.11 -22.09 -3.26
CA CYS A 380 -1.90 -20.89 -3.57
C CYS A 380 -1.60 -19.77 -2.57
N LEU A 381 -0.94 -18.71 -3.01
CA LEU A 381 -0.58 -17.56 -2.17
C LEU A 381 -1.78 -16.67 -1.81
N GLY A 382 -3.00 -17.02 -2.23
CA GLY A 382 -4.19 -16.18 -2.04
C GLY A 382 -4.48 -15.82 -0.57
N MET A 383 -4.13 -16.71 0.37
CA MET A 383 -4.29 -16.50 1.80
C MET A 383 -3.37 -15.42 2.41
N VAL A 384 -2.30 -15.06 1.70
CA VAL A 384 -1.32 -14.02 2.13
C VAL A 384 -1.13 -12.96 1.04
N SER A 385 -2.08 -12.82 0.13
CA SER A 385 -2.02 -11.84 -0.96
C SER A 385 -3.15 -10.83 -0.82
N LEU A 386 -2.84 -9.55 -0.98
CA LEU A 386 -3.81 -8.46 -0.88
C LEU A 386 -4.91 -8.64 -1.93
N ALA A 387 -6.16 -8.43 -1.51
CA ALA A 387 -7.31 -8.39 -2.40
C ALA A 387 -7.30 -7.17 -3.33
N GLY A 388 -8.02 -7.26 -4.46
CA GLY A 388 -8.19 -6.13 -5.38
C GLY A 388 -8.24 -6.56 -6.84
N CYS A 389 -7.72 -7.74 -7.18
CA CYS A 389 -7.80 -8.31 -8.52
C CYS A 389 -9.14 -9.00 -8.81
N GLY A 390 -10.02 -9.14 -7.82
CA GLY A 390 -11.24 -9.97 -7.92
C GLY A 390 -10.95 -11.46 -8.02
N ALA A 391 -9.81 -11.92 -7.51
CA ALA A 391 -9.38 -13.32 -7.53
C ALA A 391 -9.39 -13.93 -8.96
N ILE A 392 -8.92 -13.16 -9.95
CA ILE A 392 -9.01 -13.54 -11.37
C ILE A 392 -8.35 -14.88 -11.71
N CYS A 393 -7.20 -15.20 -11.10
CA CYS A 393 -6.51 -16.48 -11.33
C CYS A 393 -7.40 -17.65 -10.90
N PRO A 394 -7.87 -17.73 -9.63
CA PRO A 394 -8.67 -18.87 -9.21
C PRO A 394 -10.09 -18.89 -9.78
N ASN A 395 -10.73 -17.73 -9.99
CA ASN A 395 -12.12 -17.66 -10.43
C ASN A 395 -12.26 -17.78 -11.96
N ASN A 396 -11.39 -17.13 -12.73
CA ASN A 396 -11.54 -17.04 -14.19
C ASN A 396 -10.57 -17.93 -14.95
N ALA A 397 -9.35 -18.14 -14.44
CA ALA A 397 -8.32 -18.92 -15.12
C ALA A 397 -8.18 -20.37 -14.60
N ASN A 398 -8.91 -20.75 -13.56
CA ASN A 398 -8.76 -22.04 -12.88
C ASN A 398 -7.30 -22.31 -12.46
N ALA A 399 -6.59 -21.28 -11.99
CA ALA A 399 -5.20 -21.38 -11.56
C ALA A 399 -5.00 -20.84 -10.14
N PRO A 400 -4.05 -21.40 -9.35
CA PRO A 400 -3.71 -20.86 -8.04
C PRO A 400 -3.26 -19.39 -8.09
N CYS A 401 -3.45 -18.67 -6.99
CA CYS A 401 -2.92 -17.32 -6.88
C CYS A 401 -1.40 -17.35 -6.67
N HIS A 402 -0.66 -16.57 -7.45
CA HIS A 402 0.80 -16.41 -7.31
C HIS A 402 1.23 -15.18 -6.51
N GLY A 403 0.29 -14.41 -5.97
CA GLY A 403 0.57 -13.30 -5.05
C GLY A 403 1.07 -11.99 -5.66
N CYS A 404 0.75 -11.71 -6.92
CA CYS A 404 1.23 -10.50 -7.61
C CYS A 404 0.73 -9.15 -7.06
N TYR A 405 -0.27 -9.15 -6.18
CA TYR A 405 -0.73 -7.95 -5.47
C TYR A 405 0.08 -7.67 -4.19
N GLY A 406 1.07 -8.51 -3.87
CA GLY A 406 1.87 -8.38 -2.66
C GLY A 406 1.09 -8.70 -1.38
N PRO A 407 1.70 -8.47 -0.21
CA PRO A 407 1.13 -8.83 1.07
C PRO A 407 -0.04 -7.89 1.48
N PRO A 408 -1.05 -8.42 2.20
CA PRO A 408 -2.03 -7.63 2.92
C PRO A 408 -1.39 -6.67 3.95
N ILE A 409 -2.18 -5.72 4.41
CA ILE A 409 -1.77 -4.69 5.38
C ILE A 409 -1.31 -5.36 6.68
N GLY A 410 -0.17 -4.92 7.21
CA GLY A 410 0.45 -5.47 8.42
C GLY A 410 1.33 -6.70 8.20
N ILE A 411 1.38 -7.28 6.99
CA ILE A 411 2.33 -8.34 6.64
C ILE A 411 3.55 -7.71 5.96
N LYS A 412 4.72 -7.82 6.61
CA LYS A 412 5.98 -7.27 6.09
C LYS A 412 6.57 -8.08 4.94
N ASP A 413 6.53 -9.40 5.07
CA ASP A 413 7.17 -10.33 4.14
C ASP A 413 6.15 -11.39 3.71
N GLN A 414 5.75 -11.34 2.44
CA GLN A 414 4.73 -12.21 1.90
C GLN A 414 5.15 -13.69 1.93
N GLY A 415 6.39 -13.98 1.52
CA GLY A 415 6.89 -15.35 1.44
C GLY A 415 7.09 -15.95 2.82
N ALA A 416 7.68 -15.21 3.77
CA ALA A 416 7.80 -15.67 5.15
C ALA A 416 6.43 -15.90 5.80
N LYS A 417 5.46 -15.01 5.53
CA LYS A 417 4.10 -15.20 6.03
C LYS A 417 3.41 -16.39 5.38
N PHE A 418 3.66 -16.65 4.10
CA PHE A 418 3.19 -17.85 3.41
C PHE A 418 3.73 -19.10 4.09
N ILE A 419 5.06 -19.20 4.27
CA ILE A 419 5.73 -20.35 4.90
C ILE A 419 5.14 -20.61 6.29
N SER A 420 5.03 -19.59 7.13
CA SER A 420 4.45 -19.71 8.48
C SER A 420 3.01 -20.20 8.45
N THR A 421 2.18 -19.65 7.56
CA THR A 421 0.76 -20.00 7.46
C THR A 421 0.58 -21.41 6.89
N PHE A 422 1.31 -21.73 5.82
CA PHE A 422 1.29 -23.04 5.17
C PHE A 422 1.81 -24.15 6.08
N GLY A 423 2.93 -23.94 6.76
CA GLY A 423 3.47 -24.89 7.75
C GLY A 423 2.49 -25.18 8.88
N SER A 424 1.73 -24.16 9.33
CA SER A 424 0.71 -24.34 10.38
C SER A 424 -0.45 -25.24 9.93
N ILE A 425 -0.89 -25.14 8.67
CA ILE A 425 -1.98 -25.97 8.13
C ILE A 425 -1.50 -27.32 7.59
N ALA A 426 -0.21 -27.44 7.27
CA ALA A 426 0.43 -28.67 6.77
C ALA A 426 1.06 -29.51 7.89
N ILE A 427 0.76 -29.25 9.17
CA ILE A 427 1.43 -29.87 10.34
C ILE A 427 1.40 -31.40 10.37
N LYS A 428 0.42 -32.03 9.71
CA LYS A 428 0.27 -33.49 9.62
C LYS A 428 0.99 -34.12 8.42
N LYS A 429 1.64 -33.31 7.58
CA LYS A 429 2.36 -33.78 6.40
C LYS A 429 3.82 -34.04 6.73
N ASP A 430 4.38 -35.01 6.03
CA ASP A 430 5.80 -35.32 6.10
C ASP A 430 6.63 -34.20 5.45
N ILE A 431 7.78 -33.89 6.05
CA ILE A 431 8.63 -32.78 5.60
C ILE A 431 9.27 -33.11 4.24
N ASP A 432 9.66 -34.37 4.01
CA ASP A 432 10.29 -34.78 2.77
C ASP A 432 9.28 -34.70 1.61
N GLU A 433 8.01 -35.07 1.83
CA GLU A 433 6.90 -34.85 0.87
C GLU A 433 6.79 -33.37 0.46
N ILE A 434 6.89 -32.45 1.43
CA ILE A 434 6.79 -31.00 1.19
C ILE A 434 7.99 -30.50 0.37
N MET A 435 9.20 -30.90 0.75
CA MET A 435 10.44 -30.49 0.09
C MET A 435 10.59 -31.10 -1.31
N ASP A 436 9.89 -32.21 -1.58
CA ASP A 436 9.84 -32.78 -2.92
C ASP A 436 8.97 -31.98 -3.90
N ILE A 437 7.92 -31.33 -3.41
CA ILE A 437 7.08 -30.49 -4.24
C ILE A 437 7.64 -29.06 -4.38
N ILE A 438 8.16 -28.48 -3.29
CA ILE A 438 8.65 -27.10 -3.27
C ILE A 438 10.16 -27.07 -3.52
N LYS A 439 10.56 -27.13 -4.79
CA LYS A 439 11.98 -27.11 -5.19
C LYS A 439 12.63 -25.71 -5.15
N ASP A 440 11.84 -24.65 -5.29
CA ASP A 440 12.32 -23.26 -5.27
C ASP A 440 11.43 -22.41 -4.36
N PRO A 441 11.62 -22.45 -3.03
CA PRO A 441 10.80 -21.68 -2.10
C PRO A 441 10.99 -20.17 -2.27
N ALA A 442 12.21 -19.71 -2.59
CA ALA A 442 12.51 -18.29 -2.77
C ALA A 442 11.76 -17.71 -3.97
N GLY A 443 11.89 -18.33 -5.15
CA GLY A 443 11.20 -17.88 -6.37
C GLY A 443 9.71 -18.20 -6.39
N THR A 444 9.24 -19.23 -5.67
CA THR A 444 7.81 -19.55 -5.57
C THR A 444 7.08 -18.59 -4.64
N PHE A 445 7.61 -18.35 -3.44
CA PHE A 445 6.91 -17.57 -2.41
C PHE A 445 7.17 -16.07 -2.48
N ASN A 446 8.28 -15.65 -3.12
CA ASN A 446 8.64 -14.25 -3.29
C ASN A 446 8.73 -13.81 -4.76
N ARG A 447 8.03 -14.52 -5.66
CA ARG A 447 8.01 -14.26 -7.11
C ARG A 447 7.84 -12.77 -7.45
N PHE A 448 7.02 -12.06 -6.68
CA PHE A 448 6.69 -10.65 -6.94
C PHE A 448 7.25 -9.68 -5.90
N THR A 449 7.92 -10.17 -4.87
CA THR A 449 8.19 -9.38 -3.66
C THR A 449 9.62 -9.50 -3.16
N LEU A 450 10.49 -10.32 -3.78
CA LEU A 450 11.83 -10.61 -3.25
C LEU A 450 12.64 -9.36 -2.88
N ALA A 451 12.63 -8.33 -3.73
CA ALA A 451 13.37 -7.08 -3.48
C ALA A 451 12.81 -6.25 -2.30
N ASP A 452 11.61 -6.58 -1.81
CA ASP A 452 10.96 -5.96 -0.64
C ASP A 452 10.98 -6.86 0.61
N THR A 453 11.48 -8.09 0.48
CA THR A 453 11.56 -9.05 1.60
C THR A 453 12.62 -8.65 2.62
N ILE A 454 12.64 -9.34 3.76
CA ILE A 454 13.73 -9.22 4.73
C ILE A 454 15.05 -9.76 4.14
N LEU A 455 14.98 -10.69 3.19
CA LEU A 455 16.17 -11.28 2.55
C LEU A 455 16.81 -10.31 1.56
N GLN A 456 16.01 -9.58 0.78
CA GLN A 456 16.38 -8.60 -0.26
C GLN A 456 17.25 -9.14 -1.41
N HIS A 457 18.42 -9.70 -1.11
CA HIS A 457 19.34 -10.30 -2.05
C HIS A 457 20.10 -11.48 -1.41
N LYS A 458 20.62 -12.37 -2.25
CA LYS A 458 21.53 -13.41 -1.80
C LYS A 458 22.86 -12.78 -1.41
N PHE A 459 23.38 -13.12 -0.23
CA PHE A 459 24.76 -12.83 0.12
C PHE A 459 25.65 -13.85 -0.59
N HIS A 460 26.52 -13.35 -1.48
CA HIS A 460 27.53 -14.15 -2.14
C HIS A 460 28.77 -14.11 -1.25
N ASP A 461 28.77 -14.89 -0.17
CA ASP A 461 29.99 -15.12 0.59
C ASP A 461 30.93 -15.90 -0.33
N ASN A 462 31.96 -15.23 -0.84
CA ASN A 462 33.11 -15.93 -1.38
C ASN A 462 33.80 -16.63 -0.20
N PHE A 463 33.31 -17.79 0.21
CA PHE A 463 34.11 -18.73 0.98
C PHE A 463 35.30 -19.08 0.10
N LYS A 464 36.41 -18.37 0.29
CA LYS A 464 37.71 -18.93 -0.05
C LYS A 464 37.84 -20.11 0.90
N GLU A 465 37.73 -21.32 0.38
CA GLU A 465 38.33 -22.47 1.03
C GLU A 465 39.79 -22.05 1.27
N GLU A 466 40.14 -21.80 2.54
CA GLU A 466 41.54 -21.75 2.92
C GLU A 466 42.07 -23.13 2.56
N ASP A 467 42.90 -23.18 1.51
CA ASP A 467 43.68 -24.35 1.17
C ASP A 467 44.38 -24.81 2.46
N ASP A 468 43.92 -25.95 2.97
CA ASP A 468 44.47 -26.66 4.11
C ASP A 468 45.85 -27.19 3.69
N THR A 469 46.81 -26.26 3.61
CA THR A 469 48.24 -26.53 3.40
C THR A 469 48.88 -26.67 4.77
N SER A 470 48.44 -27.70 5.48
CA SER A 470 49.16 -28.27 6.61
C SER A 470 49.45 -29.75 6.34
N ASN A 471 50.49 -29.99 5.54
CA ASN A 471 51.23 -31.26 5.50
C ASN A 471 52.72 -30.96 5.39
#